data_AF-A0A7T3W1R9-F1
#
_entry.id   AF-A0A7T3W1R9-F1
#
_cell.length_a   1.000
_cell.length_b   1.000
_cell.length_c   1.000
_cell.angle_alpha   90.00
_cell.angle_beta   90.00
_cell.angle_gamma   90.00
#
_symmetry.space_group_name_H-M   'P 1'
#
loop_
_entity.id
_entity.type
_entity.pdbx_description
1 polymer ?
#
loop_
_entity_poly.entity_id
_entity_poly.type
_entity_poly.pdbx_seq_one_letter_code
_entity_poly.pdbx_strand_id
1 'polypeptide(L)'
;MIVALKQQLRELRTNRLVKYGNVGYQRVSNDLNFENVPAELRALWYGQNCLSFNTLSIARDSDIDVMSNDELVRWIENEQCLLERLEKIFSILNKKERRYYRWRKLIGIELLVKFLNKKQKQW
;
A
#
# COMPACT_ATOMS: atom_id res chain seq x y z
N MET A 1 7.06 7.53 -29.41
CA MET A 1 7.47 8.17 -28.13
C MET A 1 6.26 8.55 -27.28
N ILE A 2 5.36 9.43 -27.75
CA ILE A 2 4.19 9.87 -26.98
C ILE A 2 3.24 8.73 -26.55
N VAL A 3 2.99 7.74 -27.43
CA VAL A 3 2.16 6.57 -27.13
C VAL A 3 2.73 5.76 -25.96
N ALA A 4 4.05 5.61 -25.90
CA ALA A 4 4.73 4.87 -24.82
C ALA A 4 4.60 5.60 -23.48
N LEU A 5 4.73 6.93 -23.47
CA LEU A 5 4.56 7.74 -22.26
C LEU A 5 3.12 7.66 -21.72
N LYS A 6 2.12 7.73 -22.61
CA LYS A 6 0.71 7.56 -22.23
C LYS A 6 0.47 6.19 -21.59
N GLN A 7 0.98 5.13 -22.20
CA GLN A 7 0.87 3.77 -21.68
C GLN A 7 1.56 3.62 -20.32
N GLN A 8 2.78 4.15 -20.19
CA GLN A 8 3.53 4.12 -18.94
C GLN A 8 2.78 4.85 -17.80
N LEU A 9 2.21 6.02 -18.07
CA LEU A 9 1.41 6.74 -17.07
C LEU A 9 0.20 5.91 -16.61
N ARG A 10 -0.52 5.25 -17.53
CA ARG A 10 -1.64 4.37 -17.20
C ARG A 10 -1.23 3.18 -16.34
N GLU A 11 -0.09 2.56 -16.65
CA GLU A 11 0.45 1.45 -15.87
C GLU A 11 0.83 1.88 -14.46
N LEU A 12 1.50 3.02 -14.30
CA LEU A 12 1.85 3.57 -13.00
C LEU A 12 0.61 3.87 -12.16
N ARG A 13 -0.41 4.51 -12.74
CA ARG A 13 -1.69 4.79 -12.07
C ARG A 13 -2.40 3.51 -11.63
N THR A 14 -2.47 2.52 -12.51
CA THR A 14 -3.09 1.22 -12.23
C THR A 14 -2.34 0.51 -11.09
N ASN A 15 -1.01 0.46 -11.18
CA ASN A 15 -0.15 -0.12 -10.15
C ASN A 15 -0.34 0.58 -8.80
N ARG A 16 -0.37 1.92 -8.79
CA ARG A 16 -0.65 2.73 -7.61
C ARG A 16 -1.97 2.35 -6.96
N LEU A 17 -3.06 2.33 -7.73
CA LEU A 17 -4.40 2.04 -7.23
C LEU A 17 -4.51 0.63 -6.66
N VAL A 18 -4.03 -0.37 -7.41
CA VAL A 18 -4.18 -1.80 -7.05
C VAL A 18 -3.32 -2.16 -5.85
N LYS A 19 -2.06 -1.70 -5.81
CA LYS A 19 -1.10 -2.13 -4.77
C LYS A 19 -1.10 -1.24 -3.54
N TYR A 20 -1.31 0.06 -3.72
CA TYR A 20 -1.10 1.05 -2.66
C TYR A 20 -2.36 1.85 -2.32
N GLY A 21 -3.49 1.59 -2.98
CA GLY A 21 -4.79 2.10 -2.57
C GLY A 21 -5.38 1.36 -1.37
N ASN A 22 -6.61 1.70 -1.02
CA ASN A 22 -7.33 1.17 0.13
C ASN A 22 -7.36 -0.37 0.16
N VAL A 23 -7.64 -1.01 -0.98
CA VAL A 23 -7.67 -2.47 -1.11
C VAL A 23 -6.30 -3.09 -0.86
N GLY A 24 -5.24 -2.47 -1.38
CA GLY A 24 -3.87 -2.90 -1.14
C GLY A 24 -3.49 -2.80 0.33
N TYR A 25 -3.88 -1.71 1.00
CA TYR A 25 -3.67 -1.54 2.43
C TYR A 25 -4.40 -2.60 3.26
N GLN A 26 -5.69 -2.83 3.01
CA GLN A 26 -6.46 -3.86 3.72
C GLN A 26 -5.80 -5.23 3.60
N ARG A 27 -5.30 -5.57 2.40
CA ARG A 27 -4.61 -6.84 2.15
C ARG A 27 -3.34 -7.00 2.98
N VAL A 28 -2.57 -5.93 3.16
CA VAL A 28 -1.25 -5.94 3.84
C VAL A 28 -1.36 -5.74 5.36
N SER A 29 -2.38 -5.02 5.82
CA SER A 29 -2.54 -4.66 7.22
C SER A 29 -3.57 -5.53 7.96
N ASN A 30 -4.46 -6.20 7.21
CA ASN A 30 -5.68 -6.82 7.73
C ASN A 30 -6.62 -5.85 8.49
N ASP A 31 -6.40 -4.53 8.35
CA ASP A 31 -7.26 -3.49 8.91
C ASP A 31 -8.38 -3.16 7.91
N LEU A 32 -9.46 -3.94 7.98
CA LEU A 32 -10.61 -3.82 7.08
C LEU A 32 -11.36 -2.48 7.25
N ASN A 33 -11.35 -1.92 8.46
CA ASN A 33 -12.11 -0.73 8.83
C ASN A 33 -11.28 0.57 8.75
N PHE A 34 -10.01 0.49 8.38
CA PHE A 34 -9.10 1.64 8.29
C PHE A 34 -8.90 2.39 9.63
N GLU A 35 -9.03 1.68 10.76
CA GLU A 35 -8.89 2.24 12.10
C GLU A 35 -7.45 2.66 12.40
N ASN A 36 -6.48 1.95 11.84
CA ASN A 36 -5.05 2.05 12.13
C ASN A 36 -4.23 2.58 10.95
N VAL A 37 -4.86 3.27 9.99
CA VAL A 37 -4.15 3.87 8.86
C VAL A 37 -3.15 4.92 9.36
N PRO A 38 -1.85 4.79 9.04
CA PRO A 38 -0.85 5.79 9.41
C PRO A 38 -1.23 7.17 8.86
N ALA A 39 -1.01 8.23 9.65
CA ALA A 39 -1.31 9.61 9.24
C ALA A 39 -0.58 9.99 7.94
N GLU A 40 0.67 9.57 7.78
CA GLU A 40 1.45 9.76 6.56
C GLU A 40 0.78 9.11 5.33
N LEU A 41 0.24 7.90 5.49
CA LEU A 41 -0.47 7.21 4.41
C LEU A 41 -1.79 7.90 4.08
N ARG A 42 -2.55 8.35 5.10
CA ARG A 42 -3.75 9.16 4.87
C ARG A 42 -3.43 10.44 4.10
N ALA A 43 -2.30 11.09 4.39
CA ALA A 43 -1.86 12.27 3.64
C ALA A 43 -1.52 11.95 2.18
N LEU A 44 -0.88 10.81 1.90
CA LEU A 44 -0.61 10.37 0.53
C LEU A 44 -1.86 9.95 -0.24
N TRP A 45 -2.93 9.52 0.44
CA TRP A 45 -4.20 9.24 -0.22
C TRP A 45 -5.03 10.50 -0.44
N TYR A 46 -5.20 11.31 0.60
CA TYR A 46 -6.24 12.34 0.63
C TYR A 46 -5.73 13.78 0.71
N GLY A 47 -4.42 13.97 0.87
CA GLY A 47 -3.81 15.29 0.99
C GLY A 47 -4.06 16.16 -0.25
N GLN A 48 -4.38 17.43 -0.05
CA GLN A 48 -4.58 18.40 -1.13
C GLN A 48 -3.34 19.27 -1.39
N ASN A 49 -2.48 19.41 -0.38
CA ASN A 49 -1.32 20.31 -0.40
C ASN A 49 0.00 19.60 -0.73
N CYS A 50 -0.04 18.33 -1.13
CA CYS A 50 1.15 17.52 -1.42
C CYS A 50 0.83 16.48 -2.50
N LEU A 51 1.88 15.90 -3.09
CA LEU A 51 1.73 14.77 -4.02
C LEU A 51 0.97 13.62 -3.33
N SER A 52 -0.24 13.39 -3.81
CA SER A 52 -1.18 12.41 -3.29
C SER A 52 -2.00 11.77 -4.42
N PHE A 53 -2.81 10.77 -4.09
CA PHE A 53 -3.78 10.22 -5.03
C PHE A 53 -4.77 11.28 -5.52
N ASN A 54 -5.17 12.20 -4.64
CA ASN A 54 -6.09 13.29 -4.98
C ASN A 54 -5.45 14.27 -5.97
N THR A 55 -4.23 14.75 -5.70
CA THR A 55 -3.57 15.72 -6.59
C THR A 55 -3.13 15.10 -7.92
N LEU A 56 -2.87 13.80 -7.92
CA LEU A 56 -2.58 13.02 -9.12
C LEU A 56 -3.80 12.27 -9.65
N SER A 57 -5.01 12.70 -9.27
CA SER A 57 -6.22 12.20 -9.90
C SER A 57 -6.41 12.91 -11.24
N ILE A 58 -6.89 12.17 -12.23
CA ILE A 58 -7.26 12.68 -13.55
C ILE A 58 -8.73 12.33 -13.69
N ALA A 59 -9.55 13.28 -14.17
CA ALA A 59 -10.99 13.10 -14.20
C ALA A 59 -11.40 11.94 -15.12
N ARG A 60 -10.74 11.79 -16.27
CA ARG A 60 -10.96 10.69 -17.22
C ARG A 60 -9.65 10.16 -17.76
N ASP A 61 -9.59 8.85 -18.03
CA ASP A 61 -8.41 8.25 -18.68
C ASP A 61 -8.13 8.86 -20.06
N SER A 62 -9.18 9.27 -20.77
CA SER A 62 -9.09 9.99 -22.05
C SER A 62 -8.34 11.31 -21.96
N ASP A 63 -8.24 11.92 -20.78
CA ASP A 63 -7.51 13.18 -20.61
C ASP A 63 -6.00 12.96 -20.81
N ILE A 64 -5.49 11.74 -20.62
CA ILE A 64 -4.11 11.35 -20.95
C ILE A 64 -3.87 11.45 -22.47
N ASP A 65 -4.90 11.24 -23.29
CA ASP A 65 -4.74 11.22 -24.74
C ASP A 65 -4.53 12.62 -25.34
N VAL A 66 -4.91 13.67 -24.62
CA VAL A 66 -4.74 15.07 -25.05
C VAL A 66 -3.52 15.75 -24.41
N MET A 67 -2.80 15.08 -23.51
CA MET A 67 -1.59 15.64 -22.89
C MET A 67 -0.44 15.77 -23.88
N SER A 68 0.31 16.85 -23.74
CA SER A 68 1.61 17.04 -24.39
C SER A 68 2.67 16.08 -23.83
N ASN A 69 3.78 15.91 -24.55
CA ASN A 69 4.90 15.08 -24.07
C ASN A 69 5.44 15.58 -22.71
N ASP A 70 5.62 16.89 -22.55
CA ASP A 70 6.20 17.46 -21.32
C ASP A 70 5.26 17.27 -20.13
N GLU A 71 3.95 17.39 -20.35
CA GLU A 71 2.96 17.05 -19.33
C GLU A 71 3.04 15.58 -18.94
N LEU A 72 3.10 14.67 -19.92
CA LEU A 72 3.21 13.24 -19.66
C LEU A 72 4.46 12.90 -18.83
N VAL A 73 5.62 13.48 -19.18
CA VAL A 73 6.87 13.29 -18.43
C VAL A 73 6.71 13.78 -16.99
N ARG A 74 6.21 15.01 -16.79
CA ARG A 74 5.97 15.56 -15.44
C ARG A 74 5.02 14.71 -14.62
N TRP A 75 3.95 14.19 -15.23
CA TRP A 75 2.99 13.31 -14.57
C TRP A 75 3.61 11.97 -14.18
N ILE A 76 4.44 11.38 -15.06
CA ILE A 76 5.17 10.14 -14.78
C ILE A 76 6.16 10.33 -13.61
N GLU A 77 6.93 11.40 -13.61
CA GLU A 77 7.87 11.72 -12.52
C GLU A 77 7.14 11.86 -11.18
N ASN A 78 6.02 12.58 -11.16
CA ASN A 78 5.20 12.73 -9.97
C ASN A 78 4.62 11.40 -9.47
N GLU A 79 4.16 10.52 -10.38
CA GLU A 79 3.71 9.17 -10.02
C GLU A 79 4.84 8.34 -9.41
N GLN A 80 6.05 8.39 -9.99
CA GLN A 80 7.21 7.68 -9.47
C GLN A 80 7.57 8.16 -8.06
N CYS A 81 7.65 9.48 -7.84
CA CYS A 81 7.91 10.05 -6.52
C CYS A 81 6.86 9.62 -5.48
N LEU A 82 5.57 9.58 -5.87
CA LEU A 82 4.52 9.12 -4.97
C LEU A 82 4.66 7.62 -4.67
N LEU A 83 4.94 6.79 -5.68
CA LEU A 83 5.14 5.35 -5.53
C LEU A 83 6.30 5.01 -4.60
N GLU A 84 7.43 5.70 -4.69
CA GLU A 84 8.57 5.48 -3.79
C GLU A 84 8.20 5.73 -2.32
N ARG A 85 7.40 6.77 -2.05
CA ARG A 85 6.93 7.09 -0.70
C ARG A 85 5.95 6.03 -0.18
N LEU A 86 5.03 5.59 -1.03
CA LEU A 86 4.08 4.52 -0.71
C LEU A 86 4.80 3.20 -0.46
N GLU A 87 5.79 2.84 -1.27
CA GLU A 87 6.56 1.62 -1.12
C GLU A 87 7.30 1.57 0.23
N LYS A 88 7.91 2.68 0.65
CA LYS A 88 8.54 2.78 1.97
C LYS A 88 7.55 2.48 3.08
N ILE A 89 6.36 3.10 3.07
CA ILE A 89 5.32 2.87 4.09
C ILE A 89 4.83 1.41 4.07
N PHE A 90 4.51 0.88 2.90
CA PHE A 90 4.00 -0.49 2.76
C PHE A 90 5.03 -1.55 3.13
N SER A 91 6.33 -1.29 2.90
CA SER A 91 7.40 -2.17 3.36
C SER A 91 7.43 -2.29 4.89
N ILE A 92 7.13 -1.20 5.61
CA ILE A 92 7.07 -1.16 7.07
C ILE A 92 5.81 -1.90 7.56
N LEU A 93 4.67 -1.68 6.92
CA LEU A 93 3.41 -2.38 7.26
C LEU A 93 3.56 -3.90 7.12
N ASN A 94 4.09 -4.37 5.99
CA ASN A 94 4.38 -5.79 5.76
C ASN A 94 5.33 -6.39 6.82
N LYS A 95 6.35 -5.65 7.26
CA LYS A 95 7.28 -6.12 8.31
C LYS A 95 6.58 -6.25 9.65
N LYS A 96 5.71 -5.31 10.02
CA LYS A 96 4.92 -5.37 11.27
C LYS A 96 3.99 -6.57 11.26
N GLU A 97 3.30 -6.80 10.16
CA GLU A 97 2.38 -7.93 9.99
C GLU A 97 3.10 -9.27 10.18
N ARG A 98 4.21 -9.50 9.48
CA ARG A 98 5.03 -10.73 9.64
C ARG A 98 5.48 -10.95 11.09
N ARG A 99 5.88 -9.89 11.78
CA ARG A 99 6.29 -9.98 13.18
C ARG A 99 5.10 -10.34 14.08
N TYR A 100 3.93 -9.75 13.85
CA TYR A 100 2.71 -10.06 14.59
C TYR A 100 2.29 -11.52 14.41
N TYR A 101 2.21 -12.04 13.18
CA TYR A 101 1.88 -13.44 12.93
C TYR A 101 2.90 -14.40 13.54
N ARG A 102 4.19 -14.07 13.47
CA ARG A 102 5.24 -14.87 14.12
C ARG A 102 5.05 -14.93 15.63
N TRP A 103 4.79 -13.79 16.28
CA TRP A 103 4.51 -13.72 17.72
C TRP A 103 3.26 -14.52 18.10
N ARG A 104 2.17 -14.37 17.36
CA ARG A 104 0.91 -15.08 17.61
C ARG A 104 1.07 -16.59 17.49
N LYS A 105 1.82 -17.05 16.49
CA LYS A 105 2.18 -18.47 16.31
C LYS A 105 3.02 -19.00 17.47
N LEU A 106 4.01 -18.23 17.94
CA LEU A 106 4.84 -18.62 19.08
C LEU A 106 4.02 -18.74 20.38
N ILE A 107 3.18 -17.76 20.68
CA ILE A 107 2.28 -17.81 21.85
C ILE A 107 1.34 -19.02 21.78
N GLY A 108 0.76 -19.30 20.60
CA GLY A 108 -0.09 -20.48 20.41
C GLY A 108 0.64 -21.79 20.70
N ILE A 109 1.89 -21.91 20.25
CA ILE A 109 2.75 -23.07 20.53
C ILE A 109 3.07 -23.16 22.02
N GLU A 110 3.46 -22.06 22.68
CA GLU A 110 3.75 -22.05 24.11
C GLU A 110 2.54 -22.47 24.95
N LEU A 111 1.34 -22.00 24.60
CA LEU A 111 0.10 -22.39 25.27
C LEU A 111 -0.22 -23.87 25.06
N LEU A 112 -0.02 -24.40 23.84
CA LEU A 112 -0.18 -25.83 23.54
C LEU A 112 0.82 -26.69 24.33
N VAL A 113 2.08 -26.30 24.42
CA VAL A 113 3.11 -27.00 25.19
C VAL A 113 2.77 -26.99 26.69
N LYS A 114 2.35 -25.84 27.24
CA LYS A 114 1.88 -25.75 28.64
C LYS A 114 0.69 -26.67 28.89
N PHE A 115 -0.26 -26.75 27.96
CA PHE A 115 -1.43 -27.62 28.07
C PHE A 115 -1.06 -29.11 28.06
N LEU A 116 -0.19 -29.54 27.14
CA LEU A 116 0.29 -30.93 27.06
C LEU A 116 1.08 -31.35 28.30
N ASN A 117 1.98 -30.48 28.80
CA ASN A 117 2.75 -30.75 30.02
C ASN A 117 1.85 -30.85 31.27
N LYS A 118 0.75 -30.08 31.32
CA LYS A 118 -0.24 -30.19 32.40
C LYS A 118 -1.01 -31.52 32.35
N LYS A 119 -1.31 -32.03 31.14
CA LYS A 119 -1.95 -33.34 30.96
C LYS A 119 -1.04 -34.52 31.35
N GLN A 120 0.28 -34.40 31.13
CA GLN A 120 1.24 -35.44 31.50
C GLN A 120 1.51 -35.56 33.01
N LYS A 121 1.29 -34.48 33.79
CA LYS A 121 1.47 -34.48 35.25
C LYS A 121 0.26 -34.98 36.08
N GLN A 122 -0.83 -35.37 35.42
CA GLN A 122 -2.03 -35.91 36.07
C GLN A 122 -2.14 -37.45 36.01
N TRP A 123 -1.05 -38.13 35.63
CA TRP A 123 -0.90 -39.58 35.67
C TRP A 123 0.33 -39.95 36.51
#